data_AF-A0A8H6MF41-F1
#
_entry.id   AF-A0A8H6MF41-F1
#
_cell.length_a   1.000
_cell.length_b   1.000
_cell.length_c   1.000
_cell.angle_alpha   90.00
_cell.angle_beta   90.00
_cell.angle_gamma   90.00
#
_symmetry.space_group_name_H-M   'P 1'
#
loop_
_entity.id
_entity.type
_entity.pdbx_description
1 polymer ?
#
loop_
_entity_poly.entity_id
_entity_poly.type
_entity_poly.pdbx_seq_one_letter_code
_entity_poly.pdbx_strand_id
1 'polypeptide(L)'
;MSPFPALPGVYRILFLYLEPTSTFLPFLIIWGYPGSNWFYNQLVPGSGDTRNVLDARTDMALWHLGNCYFLLALISSCVLRAVRDALRGNPAAQEHIIAAVFLALGIADLTHVGSTIYWLPADLRVSPLKWNATTHGNITAVVGLFAMRVAWYLGVGRSRPWTGKEGRKRGI
;
A
#
# COMPACT_ATOMS: atom_id res chain seq x y z
N MET A 1 9.22 0.96 23.64
CA MET A 1 8.26 0.65 22.55
C MET A 1 7.51 -0.63 22.90
N SER A 2 6.17 -0.67 22.78
CA SER A 2 5.42 -1.90 23.06
C SER A 2 5.75 -3.01 22.06
N PRO A 3 5.83 -4.28 22.51
CA PRO A 3 6.02 -5.42 21.62
C PRO A 3 4.81 -5.59 20.70
N PHE A 4 5.06 -5.92 19.43
CA PHE A 4 4.02 -6.27 18.46
C PHE A 4 4.36 -7.62 17.83
N PRO A 5 3.96 -8.74 18.47
CA PRO A 5 4.39 -10.08 18.06
C PRO A 5 4.04 -10.41 16.60
N ALA A 6 2.91 -9.93 16.11
CA ALA A 6 2.44 -10.21 14.75
C ALA A 6 3.17 -9.42 13.64
N LEU A 7 3.83 -8.30 13.97
CA LEU A 7 4.67 -7.53 13.05
C LEU A 7 6.03 -7.22 13.70
N PRO A 8 6.97 -8.18 13.69
CA PRO A 8 8.29 -7.99 14.27
C PRO A 8 9.24 -7.24 13.32
N GLY A 9 10.24 -6.57 13.89
CA GLY A 9 11.41 -6.04 13.18
C GLY A 9 11.09 -5.15 11.98
N VAL A 10 11.57 -5.56 10.80
CA VAL A 10 11.45 -4.80 9.54
C VAL A 10 9.99 -4.61 9.12
N TYR A 11 9.12 -5.60 9.34
CA TYR A 11 7.69 -5.48 9.00
C TYR A 11 7.00 -4.38 9.79
N ARG A 12 7.43 -4.16 11.03
CA ARG A 12 6.91 -3.06 11.85
C ARG A 12 7.23 -1.72 11.22
N ILE A 13 8.48 -1.51 10.82
CA ILE A 13 8.93 -0.25 10.24
C ILE A 13 8.22 -0.01 8.90
N LEU A 14 8.16 -1.05 8.07
CA LEU A 14 7.56 -0.98 6.75
C LEU A 14 6.07 -0.69 6.82
N PHE A 15 5.29 -1.50 7.53
CA PHE A 15 3.83 -1.45 7.48
C PHE A 15 3.19 -0.45 8.46
N LEU A 16 3.85 -0.09 9.57
CA LEU A 16 3.28 0.91 10.50
C LEU A 16 3.77 2.34 10.22
N TYR A 17 4.83 2.52 9.44
CA TYR A 17 5.41 3.85 9.21
C TYR A 17 5.61 4.13 7.74
N LEU A 18 6.48 3.36 7.06
CA LEU A 18 6.86 3.68 5.68
C LEU A 18 5.67 3.65 4.73
N GLU A 19 4.87 2.58 4.78
CA GLU A 19 3.70 2.43 3.93
C GLU A 19 2.64 3.52 4.18
N PRO A 20 2.15 3.75 5.42
CA PRO A 20 1.19 4.82 5.66
C PRO A 20 1.70 6.19 5.23
N THR A 21 2.98 6.51 5.50
CA THR A 21 3.58 7.77 5.06
C THR A 21 3.64 7.86 3.53
N SER A 22 4.02 6.78 2.84
CA SER A 22 4.06 6.73 1.38
C SER A 22 2.67 6.91 0.75
N THR A 23 1.61 6.36 1.37
CA THR A 23 0.23 6.56 0.92
C THR A 23 -0.32 7.93 1.28
N PHE A 24 0.23 8.60 2.30
CA PHE A 24 -0.20 9.95 2.67
C PHE A 24 0.35 11.04 1.73
N LEU A 25 1.55 10.83 1.15
CA LEU A 25 2.20 11.81 0.28
C LEU A 25 1.38 12.16 -0.98
N PRO A 26 0.81 11.21 -1.75
CA PRO A 26 -0.06 11.52 -2.87
C PRO A 26 -1.28 12.36 -2.50
N PHE A 27 -1.88 12.13 -1.32
CA PHE A 27 -2.98 12.96 -0.84
C PHE A 27 -2.55 14.42 -0.69
N LEU A 28 -1.42 14.67 -0.01
CA LEU A 28 -0.88 16.02 0.17
C LEU A 28 -0.54 16.70 -1.15
N ILE A 29 -0.01 15.95 -2.11
CA ILE A 29 0.35 16.46 -3.44
C ILE A 29 -0.90 16.86 -4.22
N ILE A 30 -1.93 16.00 -4.24
CA ILE A 30 -3.16 16.24 -5.03
C ILE A 30 -3.97 17.40 -4.45
N TRP A 31 -4.19 17.40 -3.13
CA TRP A 31 -4.99 18.43 -2.44
C TRP A 31 -4.23 19.74 -2.22
N GLY A 32 -2.91 19.65 -2.12
CA GLY A 32 -2.03 20.78 -1.85
C GLY A 32 -1.20 21.15 -3.07
N TYR A 33 0.11 21.16 -2.88
CA TYR A 33 1.09 21.52 -3.90
C TYR A 33 1.97 20.31 -4.20
N PRO A 34 2.31 20.03 -5.48
CA PRO A 34 2.06 20.81 -6.70
C PRO A 34 0.65 20.73 -7.32
N GLY A 35 -0.28 19.99 -6.71
CA GLY A 35 -1.69 19.94 -7.09
C GLY A 35 -2.06 18.77 -8.02
N SER A 36 -3.36 18.60 -8.24
CA SER A 36 -3.95 17.55 -9.08
C SER A 36 -3.43 17.53 -10.51
N ASN A 37 -3.29 18.70 -11.16
CA ASN A 37 -2.78 18.80 -12.53
C ASN A 37 -1.34 18.29 -12.66
N TRP A 38 -0.47 18.60 -11.70
CA TRP A 38 0.88 18.04 -11.71
C TRP A 38 0.83 16.53 -11.54
N PHE A 39 0.04 16.02 -10.58
CA PHE A 39 -0.06 14.60 -10.31
C PHE A 39 -0.58 13.82 -11.52
N TYR A 40 -1.58 14.36 -12.23
CA TYR A 40 -2.11 13.81 -13.47
C TYR A 40 -1.00 13.58 -14.51
N ASN A 41 -0.16 14.59 -14.75
CA ASN A 41 0.96 14.48 -15.69
C ASN A 41 2.06 13.51 -15.22
N GLN A 42 2.09 13.15 -13.95
CA GLN A 42 3.01 12.13 -13.44
C GLN A 42 2.48 10.70 -13.57
N LEU A 43 1.19 10.49 -13.85
CA LEU A 43 0.62 9.14 -13.98
C LEU A 43 1.21 8.36 -15.15
N VAL A 44 1.57 9.04 -16.23
CA VAL A 44 2.25 8.45 -17.40
C VAL A 44 3.49 9.30 -17.72
N PRO A 45 4.70 8.71 -17.71
CA PRO A 45 5.90 9.45 -18.07
C PRO A 45 5.84 9.96 -19.51
N GLY A 46 6.17 11.23 -19.73
CA GLY A 46 6.46 11.78 -21.06
C GLY A 46 5.25 12.21 -21.91
N SER A 47 4.05 12.30 -21.36
CA SER A 47 2.85 12.60 -22.16
C SER A 47 2.00 13.71 -21.55
N GLY A 48 2.31 14.97 -21.88
CA GLY A 48 1.41 16.10 -21.65
C GLY A 48 2.11 17.45 -21.51
N ASP A 49 1.62 18.48 -22.22
CA ASP A 49 1.92 19.88 -21.88
C ASP A 49 1.24 20.17 -20.54
N THR A 50 2.03 20.45 -19.50
CA THR A 50 1.55 20.70 -18.12
C THR A 50 0.67 21.94 -18.00
N ARG A 51 0.53 22.69 -19.10
CA ARG A 51 -0.25 23.93 -19.22
C ARG A 51 -1.74 23.72 -19.51
N ASN A 52 -2.17 22.49 -19.84
CA ASN A 52 -3.58 22.24 -20.07
C ASN A 52 -4.35 22.20 -18.75
N VAL A 53 -5.37 23.05 -18.64
CA VAL A 53 -6.31 23.02 -17.52
C VAL A 53 -7.12 21.73 -17.61
N LEU A 54 -7.08 20.92 -16.54
CA LEU A 54 -7.89 19.71 -16.44
C LEU A 54 -9.38 20.07 -16.48
N ASP A 55 -10.19 19.22 -17.11
CA ASP A 55 -11.63 19.37 -17.00
C ASP A 55 -12.09 19.08 -15.55
N ALA A 56 -13.23 19.65 -15.17
CA ALA A 56 -13.74 19.53 -13.79
C ALA A 56 -13.97 18.06 -13.37
N ARG A 57 -14.24 17.16 -14.32
CA ARG A 57 -14.46 15.73 -14.04
C ARG A 57 -13.16 15.02 -13.69
N THR A 58 -12.09 15.28 -14.44
CA THR A 58 -10.76 14.72 -14.15
C THR A 58 -10.23 15.25 -12.83
N ASP A 59 -10.41 16.55 -12.57
CA ASP A 59 -9.98 17.14 -11.30
C ASP A 59 -10.71 16.50 -10.11
N MET A 60 -12.04 16.40 -10.18
CA MET A 60 -12.84 15.72 -9.15
C MET A 60 -12.40 14.26 -8.95
N ALA A 61 -12.12 13.52 -10.04
CA ALA A 61 -11.65 12.14 -9.95
C ALA A 61 -10.29 12.02 -9.24
N LEU A 62 -9.36 12.95 -9.49
CA LEU A 62 -8.06 12.99 -8.81
C LEU A 62 -8.21 13.32 -7.33
N TRP A 63 -9.11 14.25 -6.98
CA TRP A 63 -9.38 14.57 -5.58
C TRP A 63 -9.98 13.39 -4.81
N HIS A 64 -10.88 12.62 -5.45
CA HIS A 64 -11.39 11.37 -4.87
C HIS A 64 -10.26 10.33 -4.71
N LEU A 65 -9.37 10.20 -5.70
CA LEU A 65 -8.20 9.35 -5.60
C LEU A 65 -7.28 9.76 -4.43
N GLY A 66 -7.06 11.07 -4.24
CA GLY A 66 -6.36 11.61 -3.07
C GLY A 66 -7.01 11.20 -1.75
N ASN A 67 -8.33 11.27 -1.66
CA ASN A 67 -9.06 10.82 -0.47
C ASN A 67 -8.91 9.32 -0.21
N CYS A 68 -8.92 8.48 -1.26
CA CYS A 68 -8.65 7.05 -1.12
C CYS A 68 -7.24 6.78 -0.56
N TYR A 69 -6.23 7.53 -1.03
CA TYR A 69 -4.87 7.45 -0.49
C TYR A 69 -4.79 7.85 0.99
N PHE A 70 -5.49 8.93 1.38
CA PHE A 70 -5.58 9.33 2.77
C PHE A 70 -6.27 8.28 3.64
N LEU A 71 -7.37 7.70 3.16
CA LEU A 71 -8.06 6.62 3.85
C LEU A 71 -7.15 5.41 4.07
N LEU A 72 -6.37 5.01 3.06
CA LEU A 72 -5.39 3.92 3.20
C LEU A 72 -4.30 4.25 4.23
N ALA A 73 -3.83 5.50 4.27
CA ALA A 73 -2.88 5.96 5.26
C ALA A 73 -3.46 5.90 6.68
N LEU A 74 -4.73 6.28 6.85
CA LEU A 74 -5.44 6.20 8.13
C LEU A 74 -5.71 4.76 8.55
N ILE A 75 -6.13 3.88 7.64
CA ILE A 75 -6.35 2.46 7.97
C ILE A 75 -5.03 1.83 8.41
N SER A 76 -3.97 1.99 7.63
CA SER A 76 -2.65 1.43 7.93
C SER A 76 -2.07 2.04 9.22
N SER A 77 -2.35 3.32 9.49
CA SER A 77 -1.87 3.97 10.71
C SER A 77 -2.69 3.64 11.96
N CYS A 78 -4.01 3.71 11.88
CA CYS A 78 -4.90 3.60 13.03
C CYS A 78 -5.29 2.15 13.30
N VAL A 79 -5.68 1.39 12.27
CA VAL A 79 -6.20 0.01 12.45
C VAL A 79 -5.09 -0.92 12.90
N LEU A 80 -3.90 -0.88 12.29
CA LEU A 80 -2.79 -1.74 12.72
C LEU A 80 -2.33 -1.42 14.15
N ARG A 81 -2.34 -0.14 14.54
CA ARG A 81 -2.05 0.27 15.92
C ARG A 81 -3.16 -0.14 16.89
N ALA A 82 -4.42 -0.04 16.49
CA ALA A 82 -5.56 -0.51 17.28
C ALA A 82 -5.51 -2.03 17.50
N VAL A 83 -5.19 -2.82 16.47
CA VAL A 83 -4.98 -4.28 16.60
C VAL A 83 -3.86 -4.60 17.58
N ARG A 84 -2.73 -3.90 17.46
CA ARG A 84 -1.61 -4.04 18.41
C ARG A 84 -2.06 -3.75 19.85
N ASP A 85 -2.82 -2.68 20.06
CA ASP A 85 -3.12 -2.17 21.40
C ASP A 85 -4.32 -2.86 22.06
N ALA A 86 -5.36 -3.21 21.30
CA ALA A 86 -6.56 -3.87 21.81
C ALA A 86 -6.38 -5.38 22.02
N LEU A 87 -5.54 -6.05 21.21
CA LEU A 87 -5.38 -7.51 21.24
C LEU A 87 -4.04 -7.97 21.83
N ARG A 88 -3.42 -7.17 22.72
CA ARG A 88 -2.10 -7.48 23.31
C ARG A 88 -2.02 -8.86 23.97
N GLY A 89 -3.12 -9.35 24.53
CA GLY A 89 -3.22 -10.67 25.17
C GLY A 89 -3.57 -11.84 24.23
N ASN A 90 -3.84 -11.58 22.95
CA ASN A 90 -4.25 -12.61 22.00
C ASN A 90 -3.45 -12.49 20.68
N PRO A 91 -2.21 -13.00 20.64
CA PRO A 91 -1.36 -12.90 19.46
C PRO A 91 -1.95 -13.66 18.25
N ALA A 92 -2.67 -14.76 18.45
CA ALA A 92 -3.32 -15.49 17.37
C ALA A 92 -4.36 -14.62 16.65
N ALA A 93 -5.20 -13.91 17.41
CA ALA A 93 -6.16 -12.97 16.83
C ALA A 93 -5.48 -11.80 16.09
N GLN A 94 -4.36 -11.29 16.62
CA GLN A 94 -3.58 -10.27 15.92
C GLN A 94 -3.08 -10.77 14.55
N GLU A 95 -2.52 -11.97 14.52
CA GLU A 95 -2.02 -12.57 13.28
C GLU A 95 -3.14 -12.83 12.27
N HIS A 96 -4.31 -13.29 12.71
CA HIS A 96 -5.46 -13.48 11.83
C HIS A 96 -5.94 -12.18 11.18
N ILE A 97 -6.02 -11.09 11.95
CA ILE A 97 -6.43 -9.79 11.41
C ILE A 97 -5.35 -9.24 10.46
N ILE A 98 -4.07 -9.34 10.83
CA ILE A 98 -2.98 -8.90 9.96
C ILE A 98 -2.92 -9.71 8.68
N ALA A 99 -3.13 -11.03 8.74
CA ALA A 99 -3.27 -11.85 7.55
C ALA A 99 -4.41 -11.36 6.66
N ALA A 100 -5.62 -11.15 7.21
CA ALA A 100 -6.75 -10.65 6.43
C ALA A 100 -6.44 -9.30 5.76
N VAL A 101 -5.80 -8.37 6.49
CA VAL A 101 -5.38 -7.07 5.95
C VAL A 101 -4.32 -7.24 4.84
N PHE A 102 -3.32 -8.09 5.05
CA PHE A 102 -2.27 -8.32 4.06
C PHE A 102 -2.78 -9.03 2.82
N LEU A 103 -3.79 -9.90 2.95
CA LEU A 103 -4.46 -10.50 1.80
C LEU A 103 -5.17 -9.43 0.98
N ALA A 104 -5.98 -8.58 1.62
CA ALA A 104 -6.72 -7.52 0.95
C ALA A 104 -5.78 -6.53 0.25
N LEU A 105 -4.73 -6.08 0.94
CA LEU A 105 -3.72 -5.20 0.37
C LEU A 105 -2.91 -5.88 -0.73
N GLY A 106 -2.57 -7.16 -0.58
CA GLY A 106 -1.86 -7.91 -1.61
C GLY A 106 -2.66 -8.06 -2.91
N ILE A 107 -3.98 -8.22 -2.83
CA ILE A 107 -4.86 -8.19 -4.01
C ILE A 107 -4.84 -6.81 -4.65
N ALA A 108 -4.94 -5.74 -3.84
CA ALA A 108 -4.86 -4.37 -4.33
C ALA A 108 -3.51 -4.05 -4.98
N ASP A 109 -2.40 -4.56 -4.45
CA ASP A 109 -1.07 -4.40 -5.02
C ASP A 109 -1.01 -4.96 -6.45
N LEU A 110 -1.52 -6.18 -6.66
CA LEU A 110 -1.51 -6.85 -7.96
C LEU A 110 -2.38 -6.12 -8.98
N THR A 111 -3.58 -5.70 -8.60
CA THR A 111 -4.47 -4.96 -9.50
C THR A 111 -3.92 -3.58 -9.83
N HIS A 112 -3.30 -2.90 -8.86
CA HIS A 112 -2.64 -1.60 -9.06
C HIS A 112 -1.44 -1.69 -10.01
N VAL A 113 -0.53 -2.64 -9.79
CA VAL A 113 0.62 -2.87 -10.68
C VAL A 113 0.16 -3.30 -12.08
N GLY A 114 -0.78 -4.24 -12.16
CA GLY A 114 -1.30 -4.74 -13.43
C GLY A 114 -1.96 -3.63 -14.26
N SER A 115 -2.81 -2.82 -13.64
CA SER A 115 -3.45 -1.68 -14.31
C SER A 115 -2.44 -0.61 -14.74
N THR A 116 -1.44 -0.30 -13.89
CA THR A 116 -0.38 0.66 -14.24
C THR A 116 0.41 0.20 -15.47
N ILE A 117 0.84 -1.06 -15.50
CA ILE A 117 1.58 -1.63 -16.64
C ILE A 117 0.69 -1.67 -17.90
N TYR A 118 -0.59 -1.99 -17.76
CA TYR A 118 -1.52 -2.04 -18.88
C TYR A 118 -1.68 -0.68 -19.57
N TRP A 119 -1.76 0.41 -18.79
CA TRP A 119 -1.95 1.76 -19.32
C TRP A 119 -0.65 2.48 -19.69
N LEU A 120 0.52 2.00 -19.25
CA LEU A 120 1.81 2.51 -19.70
C LEU A 120 2.00 2.31 -21.22
N PRO A 121 2.57 3.29 -21.94
CA PRO A 121 3.03 3.12 -23.32
C PRO A 121 3.99 1.94 -23.46
N ALA A 122 3.91 1.22 -24.60
CA ALA A 122 4.62 -0.04 -24.79
C ALA A 122 6.15 0.09 -24.66
N ASP A 123 6.72 1.22 -25.10
CA ASP A 123 8.13 1.55 -25.00
C ASP A 123 8.59 1.80 -23.54
N LEU A 124 7.68 2.28 -22.69
CA LEU A 124 7.95 2.51 -21.27
C LEU A 124 7.73 1.25 -20.43
N ARG A 125 6.84 0.32 -20.80
CA ARG A 125 6.56 -0.91 -20.03
C ARG A 125 7.82 -1.73 -19.73
N VAL A 126 8.76 -1.76 -20.67
CA VAL A 126 10.00 -2.55 -20.58
C VAL A 126 11.25 -1.70 -20.31
N SER A 127 11.08 -0.41 -20.02
CA SER A 127 12.18 0.53 -19.81
C SER A 127 12.15 1.15 -18.40
N PRO A 128 12.41 0.39 -17.32
CA PRO A 128 12.34 0.91 -15.95
C PRO A 128 13.20 2.15 -15.70
N LEU A 129 14.32 2.30 -16.41
CA LEU A 129 15.21 3.46 -16.30
C LEU A 129 14.58 4.77 -16.82
N LYS A 130 13.50 4.70 -17.59
CA LYS A 130 12.76 5.87 -18.11
C LYS A 130 11.56 6.24 -17.24
N TRP A 131 11.29 5.50 -16.17
CA TRP A 131 10.16 5.76 -15.30
C TRP A 131 10.40 7.01 -14.45
N ASN A 132 9.34 7.80 -14.26
CA ASN A 132 9.35 8.88 -13.27
C ASN A 132 9.13 8.32 -11.85
N ALA A 133 9.23 9.20 -10.86
CA ALA A 133 9.07 8.82 -9.45
C ALA A 133 7.68 8.18 -9.17
N THR A 134 6.61 8.70 -9.76
CA THR A 134 5.25 8.15 -9.59
C THR A 134 5.12 6.75 -10.17
N THR A 135 5.72 6.48 -11.33
CA THR A 135 5.71 5.14 -11.94
C THR A 135 6.53 4.16 -11.12
N HIS A 136 7.70 4.56 -10.61
CA HIS A 136 8.46 3.75 -9.65
C HIS A 136 7.68 3.50 -8.35
N GLY A 137 6.94 4.50 -7.86
CA GLY A 137 6.04 4.36 -6.72
C GLY A 137 4.96 3.31 -6.99
N ASN A 138 4.28 3.39 -8.14
CA ASN A 138 3.19 2.51 -8.51
C ASN A 138 3.61 1.08 -8.83
N ILE A 139 4.83 0.87 -9.34
CA ILE A 139 5.31 -0.46 -9.74
C ILE A 139 6.38 -0.95 -8.77
N THR A 140 7.55 -0.31 -8.75
CA THR A 140 8.71 -0.82 -8.00
C THR A 140 8.44 -0.88 -6.50
N ALA A 141 7.88 0.19 -5.91
CA ALA A 141 7.60 0.21 -4.48
C ALA A 141 6.47 -0.77 -4.12
N VAL A 142 5.38 -0.82 -4.90
CA VAL A 142 4.27 -1.75 -4.67
C VAL A 142 4.70 -3.22 -4.81
N VAL A 143 5.52 -3.57 -5.81
CA VAL A 143 6.09 -4.92 -5.93
C VAL A 143 6.94 -5.27 -4.72
N GLY A 144 7.73 -4.33 -4.20
CA GLY A 144 8.50 -4.52 -2.97
C GLY A 144 7.61 -4.76 -1.76
N LEU A 145 6.54 -3.98 -1.59
CA LEU A 145 5.57 -4.15 -0.52
C LEU A 145 4.84 -5.50 -0.62
N PHE A 146 4.41 -5.89 -1.83
CA PHE A 146 3.79 -7.20 -2.09
C PHE A 146 4.73 -8.35 -1.74
N ALA A 147 6.00 -8.27 -2.15
CA ALA A 147 7.02 -9.27 -1.81
C ALA A 147 7.18 -9.41 -0.28
N MET A 148 7.16 -8.30 0.45
CA MET A 148 7.21 -8.32 1.92
C MET A 148 5.95 -8.92 2.55
N ARG A 149 4.76 -8.71 1.96
CA ARG A 149 3.54 -9.41 2.40
C ARG A 149 3.64 -10.92 2.20
N VAL A 150 4.13 -11.35 1.03
CA VAL A 150 4.37 -12.78 0.75
C VAL A 150 5.41 -13.36 1.72
N ALA A 151 6.51 -12.65 1.96
CA ALA A 151 7.53 -13.06 2.93
C ALA A 151 6.94 -13.22 4.35
N TRP A 152 6.02 -12.33 4.75
CA TRP A 152 5.33 -12.44 6.04
C TRP A 152 4.46 -13.70 6.14
N TYR A 153 3.77 -14.09 5.07
CA TYR A 153 3.01 -15.35 5.01
C TYR A 153 3.92 -16.58 5.08
N LEU A 154 5.07 -16.53 4.40
CA LEU A 154 6.08 -17.58 4.44
C LEU A 154 6.83 -17.67 5.78
N GLY A 155 6.58 -16.74 6.72
CA GLY A 155 7.20 -16.73 8.04
C GLY A 155 8.63 -16.19 8.07
N VAL A 156 9.11 -15.56 6.99
CA VAL A 156 10.46 -14.96 6.93
C VAL A 156 10.58 -13.89 8.01
N GLY A 157 11.60 -13.96 8.88
CA GLY A 157 11.79 -12.99 9.95
C GLY A 157 10.77 -13.08 11.11
N ARG A 158 10.03 -14.18 11.21
CA ARG A 158 9.09 -14.48 12.30
C ARG A 158 9.42 -15.82 12.96
N SER A 159 9.17 -15.91 14.26
CA SER A 159 9.42 -17.13 15.04
C SER A 159 8.39 -18.24 14.79
N ARG A 160 7.29 -17.95 14.07
CA ARG A 160 6.21 -18.88 13.72
C ARG A 160 5.66 -18.55 12.32
N PRO A 161 5.59 -19.52 11.39
CA PRO A 161 4.86 -19.36 10.12
C PRO A 161 3.37 -19.20 10.36
N TRP A 162 2.65 -18.48 9.49
CA TRP A 162 1.19 -18.42 9.56
C TRP A 162 0.59 -19.77 9.17
N THR A 163 -0.03 -20.47 10.11
CA THR A 163 -0.59 -21.81 9.89
C THR A 163 -2.05 -21.79 9.43
N GLY A 164 -2.73 -20.63 9.44
CA GLY A 164 -4.14 -20.49 9.08
C GLY A 164 -5.12 -21.37 9.89
N LYS A 165 -4.61 -22.07 10.91
CA LYS A 165 -5.29 -23.10 11.67
C LYS A 165 -5.12 -22.82 13.15
N GLU A 166 -6.10 -22.16 13.75
CA GLU A 166 -6.43 -22.36 15.16
C GLU A 166 -7.92 -22.10 15.37
N GLY A 167 -8.68 -23.16 15.71
CA GLY A 167 -10.10 -22.95 16.07
C GLY A 167 -11.03 -24.16 16.16
N ARG A 168 -10.75 -25.35 15.62
CA ARG A 168 -11.60 -26.53 15.92
C ARG A 168 -11.08 -27.20 17.20
N LYS A 169 -11.36 -26.59 18.35
CA LYS A 169 -11.39 -27.36 19.60
C LYS A 169 -12.43 -28.46 19.40
N ARG A 170 -11.97 -29.70 19.26
CA ARG A 170 -12.81 -30.88 19.47
C ARG A 170 -13.25 -30.83 20.93
N GLY A 171 -14.49 -30.43 21.16
CA GLY A 171 -15.16 -30.75 22.41
C GLY A 171 -15.48 -32.24 22.37
N ILE A 172 -14.75 -33.02 23.17
CA ILE A 172 -15.20 -34.26 23.82
C ILE A 172 -14.51 -34.26 25.19
#